data_AF-A0A945UTR1-F1
#
_entry.id   AF-A0A945UTR1-F1
#
_cell.length_a   1.000
_cell.length_b   1.000
_cell.length_c   1.000
_cell.angle_alpha   90.00
_cell.angle_beta   90.00
_cell.angle_gamma   90.00
#
_symmetry.space_group_name_H-M   'P 1'
#
loop_
_entity.id
_entity.type
_entity.pdbx_description
1 polymer ?
#
loop_
_entity_poly.entity_id
_entity_poly.type
_entity_poly.pdbx_seq_one_letter_code
_entity_poly.pdbx_strand_id
1 'polypeptide(L)'
;MPNPLVLFLALAAFATSAFAQENPKIVFLTGDEEYRSEESMPMLASILRRDFDFDVSVGFSVDEHGYIDVNATESLTGTEELADADLMVLFLRFRRPDEATFQRVLDFLEAGKPVVAFRTSTHAFRFETGSQWAAWGSQPDPTFIHSFGDGDLTRELVGQKWITHHGHFADGHDPLTKVFLDADAADHVILNGVSPFRAYSWLYHVEGGGDTVAGDPNFLLRGTSLRSNHAANGDLDKYPLTNPVAWTKTHNWGEKPARVFTTTLGHPYDFRIPAMRRFALQGILWAVGREDLIPVEGVNTDPVEDYAPNNSGFGDKYKPGHHPEDFFPGHEVGEGRPYHPQPHIIAPVVEPTALPLDPGQGSTIAIVGSGLGERLQYHSDFEGAIQAAFPTAQLRVRNLASSGDTAGLRPHAGRAEAWAFPGAEKFHPDHLAHRGEGHYPYPDEWLSIVSADIVLGFFGYSESFAGPAGINNFKAELRAWIRHTRTRAYHGGMAPRIVLVSPIAFEDRSTTDALPDGIK
;
A
#
# COMPACT_ATOMS: atom_id res chain seq x y z
N MET A 1 -18.35 55.75 -0.12
CA MET A 1 -18.50 54.45 0.57
C MET A 1 -18.15 53.37 -0.45
N PRO A 2 -17.15 52.50 -0.20
CA PRO A 2 -16.80 51.47 -1.17
C PRO A 2 -17.87 50.37 -1.20
N ASN A 3 -18.10 49.83 -2.38
CA ASN A 3 -19.13 48.85 -2.70
C ASN A 3 -18.92 47.52 -1.93
N PRO A 4 -19.91 47.00 -1.18
CA PRO A 4 -19.77 45.77 -0.38
C PRO A 4 -19.47 44.50 -1.19
N LEU A 5 -19.56 44.54 -2.52
CA LEU A 5 -19.19 43.41 -3.39
C LEU A 5 -17.67 43.19 -3.53
N VAL A 6 -16.84 44.23 -3.33
CA VAL A 6 -15.38 44.13 -3.50
C VAL A 6 -14.71 43.51 -2.27
N LEU A 7 -15.35 43.56 -1.10
CA LEU A 7 -14.84 42.94 0.13
C LEU A 7 -15.12 41.43 0.18
N PHE A 8 -16.14 40.94 -0.52
CA PHE A 8 -16.48 39.51 -0.57
C PHE A 8 -15.59 38.71 -1.55
N LEU A 9 -15.04 39.36 -2.59
CA LEU A 9 -14.12 38.72 -3.54
C LEU A 9 -12.66 38.69 -3.05
N ALA A 10 -12.31 39.49 -2.04
CA ALA A 10 -10.99 39.43 -1.39
C ALA A 10 -10.92 38.41 -0.23
N LEU A 11 -12.08 37.98 0.30
CA LEU A 11 -12.18 36.99 1.38
C LEU A 11 -12.43 35.55 0.88
N ALA A 12 -12.75 35.37 -0.40
CA ALA A 12 -12.89 34.05 -1.04
C ALA A 12 -11.60 33.56 -1.74
N ALA A 13 -10.51 34.35 -1.71
CA ALA A 13 -9.25 34.03 -2.39
C ALA A 13 -8.17 33.43 -1.46
N PHE A 14 -8.52 33.04 -0.22
CA PHE A 14 -7.60 32.38 0.73
C PHE A 14 -8.02 30.96 1.13
N ALA A 15 -8.97 30.35 0.43
CA ALA A 15 -9.31 28.95 0.62
C ALA A 15 -9.25 28.24 -0.74
N THR A 16 -8.51 27.12 -0.76
CA THR A 16 -8.25 26.22 -1.90
C THR A 16 -7.05 26.55 -2.79
N SER A 17 -5.89 26.77 -2.18
CA SER A 17 -4.63 26.18 -2.67
C SER A 17 -4.19 25.05 -1.72
N ALA A 18 -5.10 24.13 -1.40
CA ALA A 18 -4.66 22.77 -1.08
C ALA A 18 -4.41 22.13 -2.45
N PHE A 19 -3.21 22.39 -3.00
CA PHE A 19 -2.69 21.62 -4.11
C PHE A 19 -2.85 20.14 -3.76
N ALA A 20 -3.17 19.31 -4.75
CA ALA A 20 -3.13 17.86 -4.64
C ALA A 20 -1.90 17.47 -3.81
N GLN A 21 -2.10 16.84 -2.66
CA GLN A 21 -1.00 16.35 -1.86
C GLN A 21 -0.32 15.29 -2.73
N GLU A 22 0.90 15.59 -3.19
CA GLU A 22 1.71 14.64 -3.94
C GLU A 22 1.77 13.32 -3.14
N ASN A 23 1.65 12.19 -3.83
CA ASN A 23 1.75 10.88 -3.19
C ASN A 23 3.12 10.81 -2.51
N PRO A 24 3.18 10.62 -1.17
CA PRO A 24 4.45 10.69 -0.46
C PRO A 24 5.47 9.68 -0.99
N LYS A 25 6.73 10.09 -1.06
CA LYS A 25 7.84 9.20 -1.40
C LYS A 25 8.40 8.53 -0.15
N ILE A 26 8.30 7.22 -0.06
CA ILE A 26 8.73 6.42 1.08
C ILE A 26 9.92 5.56 0.68
N VAL A 27 11.03 5.69 1.40
CA VAL A 27 12.25 4.91 1.15
C VAL A 27 12.46 3.93 2.29
N PHE A 28 12.39 2.64 1.97
CA PHE A 28 12.78 1.56 2.87
C PHE A 28 14.26 1.26 2.70
N LEU A 29 15.02 1.24 3.79
CA LEU A 29 16.39 0.77 3.82
C LEU A 29 16.42 -0.58 4.56
N THR A 30 16.78 -1.63 3.84
CA THR A 30 16.87 -3.00 4.35
C THR A 30 18.30 -3.48 4.38
N GLY A 31 18.63 -4.29 5.38
CA GLY A 31 20.00 -4.70 5.65
C GLY A 31 20.11 -5.38 7.00
N ASP A 32 19.23 -6.34 7.25
CA ASP A 32 19.28 -7.17 8.44
C ASP A 32 19.63 -8.61 8.05
N GLU A 33 20.79 -9.07 8.52
CA GLU A 33 21.31 -10.40 8.26
C GLU A 33 20.71 -11.50 9.15
N GLU A 34 19.71 -11.20 9.97
CA GLU A 34 19.08 -12.14 10.89
C GLU A 34 17.57 -12.32 10.65
N TYR A 35 16.80 -11.25 10.47
CA TYR A 35 15.34 -11.25 10.51
C TYR A 35 14.67 -11.01 9.15
N ARG A 36 15.42 -11.17 8.05
CA ARG A 36 14.86 -11.18 6.69
C ARG A 36 14.15 -9.86 6.35
N SER A 37 14.83 -8.74 6.59
CA SER A 37 14.33 -7.41 6.20
C SER A 37 14.08 -7.33 4.69
N GLU A 38 14.90 -8.01 3.89
CA GLU A 38 14.79 -8.11 2.44
C GLU A 38 13.55 -8.88 1.96
N GLU A 39 12.86 -9.61 2.83
CA GLU A 39 11.61 -10.30 2.49
C GLU A 39 10.39 -9.55 3.03
N SER A 40 10.48 -9.05 4.27
CA SER A 40 9.36 -8.42 4.97
C SER A 40 9.07 -6.99 4.52
N MET A 41 10.10 -6.19 4.26
CA MET A 41 9.92 -4.78 3.89
C MET A 41 9.38 -4.61 2.47
N PRO A 42 9.86 -5.35 1.44
CA PRO A 42 9.18 -5.41 0.14
C PRO A 42 7.71 -5.77 0.22
N MET A 43 7.32 -6.73 1.07
CA MET A 43 5.92 -7.11 1.24
C MET A 43 5.07 -5.94 1.77
N LEU A 44 5.55 -5.22 2.78
CA LEU A 44 4.84 -4.02 3.27
C LEU A 44 4.83 -2.90 2.23
N ALA A 45 5.96 -2.67 1.55
CA ALA A 45 6.10 -1.68 0.50
C ALA A 45 5.13 -1.94 -0.66
N SER A 46 4.92 -3.19 -1.05
CA SER A 46 3.96 -3.59 -2.08
C SER A 46 2.51 -3.32 -1.66
N ILE A 47 2.18 -3.50 -0.38
CA ILE A 47 0.85 -3.11 0.15
C ILE A 47 0.68 -1.58 0.08
N LEU A 48 1.71 -0.80 0.44
CA LEU A 48 1.65 0.66 0.37
C LEU A 48 1.43 1.17 -1.06
N ARG A 49 2.14 0.58 -2.03
CA ARG A 49 1.94 0.86 -3.45
C ARG A 49 0.52 0.49 -3.90
N ARG A 50 0.06 -0.73 -3.57
CA ARG A 50 -1.26 -1.25 -4.02
C ARG A 50 -2.43 -0.45 -3.46
N ASP A 51 -2.41 -0.16 -2.16
CA ASP A 51 -3.60 0.34 -1.45
C ASP A 51 -3.62 1.86 -1.29
N PHE A 52 -2.46 2.53 -1.39
CA PHE A 52 -2.35 3.98 -1.15
C PHE A 52 -1.66 4.75 -2.27
N ASP A 53 -1.22 4.09 -3.34
CA ASP A 53 -0.57 4.71 -4.52
C ASP A 53 0.67 5.55 -4.16
N PHE A 54 1.35 5.22 -3.06
CA PHE A 54 2.56 5.92 -2.65
C PHE A 54 3.73 5.62 -3.59
N ASP A 55 4.60 6.61 -3.78
CA ASP A 55 5.91 6.37 -4.37
C ASP A 55 6.76 5.66 -3.32
N VAL A 56 7.24 4.46 -3.63
CA VAL A 56 7.96 3.64 -2.65
C VAL A 56 9.20 3.06 -3.29
N SER A 57 10.34 3.23 -2.65
CA SER A 57 11.61 2.59 -3.01
C SER A 57 12.06 1.67 -1.89
N VAL A 58 12.68 0.55 -2.24
CA VAL A 58 13.27 -0.38 -1.27
C VAL A 58 14.73 -0.60 -1.62
N GLY A 59 15.60 -0.13 -0.75
CA GLY A 59 17.03 -0.40 -0.77
C GLY A 59 17.36 -1.73 -0.13
N PHE A 60 18.31 -2.44 -0.73
CA PHE A 60 18.81 -3.75 -0.30
C PHE A 60 20.32 -3.73 -0.05
N SER A 61 20.78 -4.66 0.77
CA SER A 61 22.19 -5.02 0.87
C SER A 61 22.54 -5.98 -0.26
N VAL A 62 23.46 -5.57 -1.14
CA VAL A 62 23.87 -6.32 -2.34
C VAL A 62 25.38 -6.53 -2.41
N ASP A 63 25.80 -7.60 -3.10
CA ASP A 63 27.19 -7.90 -3.43
C ASP A 63 27.72 -7.07 -4.62
N GLU A 64 28.96 -7.31 -5.04
CA GLU A 64 29.60 -6.62 -6.17
C GLU A 64 28.95 -6.88 -7.54
N HIS A 65 28.06 -7.87 -7.62
CA HIS A 65 27.32 -8.26 -8.82
C HIS A 65 25.85 -7.82 -8.78
N GLY A 66 25.42 -7.15 -7.70
CA GLY A 66 24.06 -6.67 -7.51
C GLY A 66 23.10 -7.67 -6.90
N TYR A 67 23.53 -8.90 -6.61
CA TYR A 67 22.68 -9.88 -5.93
C TYR A 67 22.51 -9.49 -4.47
N ILE A 68 21.33 -9.78 -3.90
CA ILE A 68 21.10 -9.60 -2.47
C ILE A 68 22.10 -10.45 -1.69
N ASP A 69 22.91 -9.78 -0.89
CA ASP A 69 23.75 -10.38 0.14
C ASP A 69 23.56 -9.60 1.43
N VAL A 70 22.80 -10.19 2.35
CA VAL A 70 22.53 -9.59 3.65
C VAL A 70 23.79 -9.46 4.51
N ASN A 71 24.85 -10.21 4.21
CA ASN A 71 26.13 -10.16 4.92
C ASN A 71 27.05 -9.04 4.41
N ALA A 72 26.72 -8.39 3.29
CA ALA A 72 27.45 -7.25 2.75
C ALA A 72 27.23 -5.98 3.60
N THR A 73 27.80 -5.95 4.81
CA THR A 73 27.57 -4.89 5.81
C THR A 73 27.92 -3.47 5.35
N GLU A 74 28.76 -3.31 4.32
CA GLU A 74 29.11 -2.03 3.71
C GLU A 74 28.08 -1.56 2.65
N SER A 75 27.21 -2.47 2.20
CA SER A 75 26.19 -2.22 1.19
C SER A 75 24.92 -1.66 1.83
N LEU A 76 24.48 -0.50 1.33
CA LEU A 76 23.23 0.16 1.73
C LEU A 76 22.68 0.98 0.54
N THR A 77 22.09 0.26 -0.42
CA THR A 77 21.49 0.88 -1.62
C THR A 77 20.17 1.60 -1.26
N GLY A 78 19.63 2.41 -2.18
CA GLY A 78 18.39 3.15 -1.99
C GLY A 78 18.55 4.46 -1.21
N THR A 79 19.74 4.75 -0.67
CA THR A 79 20.00 6.03 0.04
C THR A 79 20.00 7.23 -0.90
N GLU A 80 20.29 7.03 -2.18
CA GLU A 80 20.16 8.02 -3.25
C GLU A 80 18.74 8.56 -3.40
N GLU A 81 17.72 7.74 -3.10
CA GLU A 81 16.31 8.13 -3.16
C GLU A 81 15.87 8.99 -1.98
N LEU A 82 16.71 9.17 -0.95
CA LEU A 82 16.39 9.98 0.23
C LEU A 82 16.37 11.48 -0.05
N ALA A 83 16.98 11.94 -1.15
CA ALA A 83 17.09 13.36 -1.48
C ALA A 83 15.72 14.05 -1.54
N ASP A 84 14.72 13.37 -2.11
CA ASP A 84 13.34 13.82 -2.30
C ASP A 84 12.32 12.97 -1.51
N ALA A 85 12.75 11.96 -0.75
CA ALA A 85 11.85 11.15 0.09
C ALA A 85 11.14 11.98 1.17
N ASP A 86 9.90 11.64 1.50
CA ASP A 86 9.13 12.20 2.61
C ASP A 86 9.26 11.38 3.90
N LEU A 87 9.59 10.08 3.78
CA LEU A 87 9.71 9.17 4.91
C LEU A 87 10.85 8.17 4.68
N MET A 88 11.66 7.95 5.71
CA MET A 88 12.66 6.88 5.75
C MET A 88 12.21 5.76 6.69
N VAL A 89 12.17 4.53 6.17
CA VAL A 89 11.85 3.31 6.93
C VAL A 89 13.11 2.47 7.09
N LEU A 90 13.46 2.14 8.33
CA LEU A 90 14.69 1.43 8.68
C LEU A 90 14.39 0.03 9.20
N PHE A 91 14.95 -0.97 8.53
CA PHE A 91 15.11 -2.32 9.07
C PHE A 91 16.55 -2.78 8.80
N LEU A 92 17.46 -2.24 9.61
CA LEU A 92 18.91 -2.36 9.44
C LEU A 92 19.56 -2.95 10.67
N ARG A 93 20.64 -3.70 10.43
CA ARG A 93 21.52 -4.21 11.47
C ARG A 93 22.98 -3.98 11.11
N PHE A 94 23.72 -3.35 12.01
CA PHE A 94 25.19 -3.27 11.98
C PHE A 94 25.80 -2.84 10.64
N ARG A 95 25.09 -1.99 9.88
CA ARG A 95 25.56 -1.47 8.60
C ARG A 95 26.73 -0.52 8.83
N ARG A 96 27.68 -0.53 7.91
CA ARG A 96 28.86 0.34 7.88
C ARG A 96 29.06 0.91 6.47
N PRO A 97 28.07 1.65 5.95
CA PRO A 97 28.16 2.24 4.64
C PRO A 97 29.34 3.20 4.53
N ASP A 98 29.76 3.49 3.30
CA ASP A 98 30.76 4.52 3.05
C ASP A 98 30.27 5.93 3.40
N GLU A 99 31.18 6.89 3.30
CA GLU A 99 30.93 8.29 3.64
C GLU A 99 29.81 8.95 2.86
N ALA A 100 29.83 8.77 1.54
CA ALA A 100 28.83 9.39 0.68
C ALA A 100 27.43 8.81 0.97
N THR A 101 27.35 7.50 1.20
CA THR A 101 26.10 6.79 1.48
C THR A 101 25.54 7.18 2.83
N PHE A 102 26.38 7.23 3.88
CA PHE A 102 25.92 7.64 5.20
C PHE A 102 25.54 9.13 5.26
N GLN A 103 26.24 9.99 4.54
CA GLN A 103 25.92 11.42 4.49
C GLN A 103 24.48 11.66 3.97
N ARG A 104 23.98 10.87 3.01
CA ARG A 104 22.59 10.98 2.54
C ARG A 104 21.55 10.71 3.64
N VAL A 105 21.86 9.79 4.55
CA VAL A 105 21.02 9.51 5.73
C VAL A 105 21.03 10.72 6.67
N LEU A 106 22.20 11.32 6.90
CA LEU A 106 22.32 12.52 7.72
C LEU A 106 21.58 13.70 7.10
N ASP A 107 21.74 13.93 5.80
CA ASP A 107 21.04 14.99 5.06
C ASP A 107 19.51 14.85 5.18
N PHE A 108 18.98 13.62 5.10
CA PHE A 108 17.55 13.35 5.32
C PHE A 108 17.10 13.72 6.75
N LEU A 109 17.90 13.37 7.75
CA LEU A 109 17.59 13.67 9.16
C LEU A 109 17.67 15.17 9.45
N GLU A 110 18.70 15.85 8.94
CA GLU A 110 18.91 17.29 9.05
C GLU A 110 17.81 18.09 8.33
N ALA A 111 17.19 17.52 7.28
CA ALA A 111 15.99 18.06 6.66
C ALA A 111 14.74 17.98 7.57
N GLY A 112 14.82 17.34 8.73
CA GLY A 112 13.71 17.25 9.70
C GLY A 112 12.57 16.36 9.24
N LYS A 113 12.89 15.27 8.54
CA LYS A 113 11.89 14.36 7.96
C LYS A 113 11.61 13.14 8.86
N PRO A 114 10.39 12.57 8.83
CA PRO A 114 9.99 11.48 9.72
C PRO A 114 10.76 10.18 9.48
N VAL A 115 10.80 9.33 10.51
CA VAL A 115 11.48 8.02 10.49
C VAL A 115 10.60 6.93 11.07
N VAL A 116 10.60 5.77 10.42
CA VAL A 116 10.01 4.52 10.95
C VAL A 116 11.16 3.55 11.20
N ALA A 117 11.23 2.94 12.38
CA ALA A 117 12.29 2.00 12.74
C ALA A 117 11.70 0.68 13.23
N PHE A 118 11.92 -0.39 12.46
CA PHE A 118 11.65 -1.74 12.92
C PHE A 118 12.85 -2.29 13.68
N ARG A 119 12.66 -3.39 14.41
CA ARG A 119 13.76 -4.30 14.75
C ARG A 119 14.57 -4.51 13.47
N THR A 120 15.90 -4.51 13.47
CA THR A 120 16.86 -4.32 14.57
C THR A 120 17.45 -2.91 14.63
N SER A 121 16.78 -1.91 14.06
CA SER A 121 17.34 -0.56 13.84
C SER A 121 17.68 0.24 15.10
N THR A 122 17.43 -0.28 16.31
CA THR A 122 18.06 0.21 17.56
C THR A 122 19.58 0.07 17.56
N HIS A 123 20.13 -0.69 16.62
CA HIS A 123 21.55 -0.85 16.35
C HIS A 123 21.81 -0.96 14.84
N ALA A 124 21.21 -0.03 14.10
CA ALA A 124 21.29 0.02 12.64
C ALA A 124 22.73 0.11 12.11
N PHE A 125 23.60 0.85 12.80
CA PHE A 125 24.95 1.16 12.33
C PHE A 125 26.05 0.69 13.28
N ARG A 126 27.20 0.29 12.73
CA ARG A 126 28.38 -0.12 13.50
C ARG A 126 29.67 0.33 12.82
N PHE A 127 30.14 1.51 13.16
CA PHE A 127 31.37 2.09 12.63
C PHE A 127 32.60 1.70 13.44
N GLU A 128 33.79 1.82 12.84
CA GLU A 128 35.06 1.63 13.54
C GLU A 128 35.26 2.68 14.63
N THR A 129 36.00 2.29 15.68
CA THR A 129 36.39 3.24 16.74
C THR A 129 37.27 4.34 16.17
N GLY A 130 36.89 5.59 16.44
CA GLY A 130 37.57 6.78 15.89
C GLY A 130 36.99 7.28 14.57
N SER A 131 36.02 6.57 13.97
CA SER A 131 35.21 7.12 12.88
C SER A 131 34.51 8.40 13.32
N GLN A 132 34.37 9.37 12.41
CA GLN A 132 33.57 10.57 12.65
C GLN A 132 32.10 10.28 12.98
N TRP A 133 31.59 9.09 12.63
CA TRP A 133 30.22 8.65 12.95
C TRP A 133 30.15 7.66 14.11
N ALA A 134 31.20 7.53 14.92
CA ALA A 134 31.22 6.63 16.08
C ALA A 134 30.03 6.83 17.04
N ALA A 135 29.44 8.04 17.08
CA ALA A 135 28.26 8.37 17.90
C ALA A 135 26.94 7.71 17.42
N TRP A 136 26.88 7.26 16.17
CA TRP A 136 25.75 6.47 15.64
C TRP A 136 25.83 4.99 16.01
N GLY A 137 27.00 4.56 16.44
CA GLY A 137 27.32 3.19 16.81
C GLY A 137 28.78 2.94 16.51
N SER A 138 29.55 2.56 17.53
CA SER A 138 30.95 2.20 17.38
C SER A 138 31.18 0.76 17.79
N GLN A 139 32.19 0.14 17.18
CA GLN A 139 32.74 -1.14 17.60
C GLN A 139 34.02 -0.90 18.41
N PRO A 140 33.93 -0.66 19.74
CA PRO A 140 35.09 -0.43 20.61
C PRO A 140 36.01 -1.64 20.69
N ASP A 141 35.45 -2.84 20.50
CA ASP A 141 36.20 -4.09 20.46
C ASP A 141 35.82 -4.91 19.22
N PRO A 142 36.71 -5.01 18.20
CA PRO A 142 36.45 -5.80 17.01
C PRO A 142 36.37 -7.31 17.28
N THR A 143 36.84 -7.79 18.44
CA THR A 143 36.81 -9.20 18.82
C THR A 143 35.48 -9.63 19.46
N PHE A 144 34.69 -8.68 19.98
CA PHE A 144 33.35 -8.95 20.52
C PHE A 144 32.28 -8.50 19.53
N ILE A 145 31.65 -9.49 18.89
CA ILE A 145 30.62 -9.29 17.85
C ILE A 145 29.38 -8.54 18.40
N HIS A 146 29.17 -8.58 19.73
CA HIS A 146 28.08 -7.90 20.45
C HIS A 146 28.53 -6.65 21.23
N SER A 147 29.76 -6.18 21.05
CA SER A 147 30.23 -4.96 21.70
C SER A 147 29.76 -3.75 20.89
N PHE A 148 28.67 -3.14 21.34
CA PHE A 148 28.25 -1.82 20.89
C PHE A 148 28.81 -0.80 21.86
N GLY A 149 29.61 0.14 21.33
CA GLY A 149 29.96 1.33 22.09
C GLY A 149 28.71 2.15 22.43
N ASP A 150 28.89 3.19 23.23
CA ASP A 150 27.79 4.07 23.68
C ASP A 150 27.29 5.02 22.57
N GLY A 151 26.90 4.46 21.42
CA GLY A 151 26.27 5.22 20.34
C GLY A 151 24.92 5.77 20.80
N ASP A 152 24.90 7.02 21.22
CA ASP A 152 23.70 7.67 21.76
C ASP A 152 22.82 8.29 20.67
N LEU A 153 23.34 8.55 19.46
CA LEU A 153 22.53 9.17 18.39
C LEU A 153 21.45 8.23 17.84
N THR A 154 21.74 6.93 17.73
CA THR A 154 20.71 5.94 17.36
C THR A 154 19.63 5.88 18.44
N ARG A 155 20.03 5.87 19.73
CA ARG A 155 19.09 5.94 20.85
C ARG A 155 18.28 7.24 20.83
N GLU A 156 18.91 8.38 20.55
CA GLU A 156 18.25 9.67 20.46
C GLU A 156 17.25 9.72 19.30
N LEU A 157 17.57 9.11 18.16
CA LEU A 157 16.68 9.01 17.00
C LEU A 157 15.48 8.11 17.30
N VAL A 158 15.71 6.82 17.52
CA VAL A 158 14.62 5.81 17.56
C VAL A 158 14.09 5.53 18.96
N GLY A 159 14.73 6.08 19.99
CA GLY A 159 14.32 5.97 21.40
C GLY A 159 15.16 4.98 22.22
N GLN A 160 15.82 3.99 21.61
CA GLN A 160 16.64 3.05 22.37
C GLN A 160 17.81 2.49 21.54
N LYS A 161 18.89 2.10 22.23
CA LYS A 161 20.01 1.31 21.69
C LYS A 161 19.86 -0.17 22.03
N TRP A 162 20.62 -1.05 21.39
CA TRP A 162 20.63 -2.46 21.79
C TRP A 162 21.21 -2.65 23.19
N ILE A 163 20.49 -3.37 24.06
CA ILE A 163 20.93 -3.69 25.43
C ILE A 163 21.05 -5.20 25.60
N THR A 164 19.91 -5.91 25.55
CA THR A 164 19.82 -7.37 25.62
C THR A 164 18.44 -7.82 25.17
N HIS A 165 18.22 -9.14 25.10
CA HIS A 165 16.92 -9.74 24.82
C HIS A 165 16.68 -10.94 25.74
N HIS A 166 15.41 -11.33 25.91
CA HIS A 166 15.04 -12.44 26.78
C HIS A 166 15.44 -13.83 26.23
N GLY A 167 15.88 -13.94 24.97
CA GLY A 167 16.48 -15.18 24.46
C GLY A 167 16.81 -15.12 22.97
N HIS A 168 17.56 -16.11 22.50
CA HIS A 168 17.96 -16.28 21.09
C HIS A 168 17.51 -17.67 20.62
N PHE A 169 16.20 -17.87 20.55
CA PHE A 169 15.59 -19.15 20.20
C PHE A 169 15.26 -19.16 18.70
N ALA A 170 16.24 -19.44 17.86
CA ALA A 170 16.13 -19.45 16.38
C ALA A 170 15.41 -20.69 15.82
N ASP A 171 14.61 -21.38 16.63
CA ASP A 171 13.89 -22.59 16.23
C ASP A 171 12.68 -22.27 15.33
N GLY A 172 12.10 -21.06 15.44
CA GLY A 172 10.97 -20.60 14.64
C GLY A 172 9.68 -21.42 14.85
N HIS A 173 9.62 -22.26 15.87
CA HIS A 173 8.51 -23.20 16.06
C HIS A 173 7.32 -22.55 16.75
N ASP A 174 7.57 -21.76 17.79
CA ASP A 174 6.53 -21.18 18.63
C ASP A 174 6.70 -19.67 18.77
N PRO A 175 5.60 -18.91 18.93
CA PRO A 175 5.67 -17.52 19.36
C PRO A 175 6.37 -17.36 20.70
N LEU A 176 7.15 -16.29 20.85
CA LEU A 176 8.06 -16.05 21.98
C LEU A 176 7.69 -14.82 22.80
N THR A 177 6.83 -13.95 22.27
CA THR A 177 6.36 -12.75 22.96
C THR A 177 4.85 -12.64 22.86
N LYS A 178 4.16 -12.46 23.99
CA LYS A 178 2.75 -12.10 24.02
C LYS A 178 2.64 -10.58 23.95
N VAL A 179 2.05 -10.05 22.88
CA VAL A 179 1.90 -8.62 22.60
C VAL A 179 0.49 -8.17 22.95
N PHE A 180 0.37 -7.02 23.61
CA PHE A 180 -0.88 -6.38 23.97
C PHE A 180 -0.77 -4.86 23.86
N LEU A 181 -1.92 -4.19 23.73
CA LEU A 181 -2.00 -2.74 23.61
C LEU A 181 -1.62 -2.10 24.95
N ASP A 182 -0.89 -0.98 24.89
CA ASP A 182 -0.65 -0.17 26.08
C ASP A 182 -1.98 0.47 26.53
N ALA A 183 -2.22 0.46 27.85
CA ALA A 183 -3.47 0.95 28.41
C ALA A 183 -3.63 2.46 28.22
N ASP A 184 -2.51 3.20 28.18
CA ASP A 184 -2.51 4.66 28.10
C ASP A 184 -2.60 5.16 26.65
N ALA A 185 -2.55 4.26 25.66
CA ALA A 185 -2.59 4.60 24.24
C ALA A 185 -3.81 4.04 23.49
N ALA A 186 -4.82 3.53 24.20
CA ALA A 186 -5.97 2.82 23.61
C ALA A 186 -6.69 3.58 22.48
N ASP A 187 -6.71 4.92 22.55
CA ASP A 187 -7.38 5.80 21.56
C ASP A 187 -6.45 6.25 20.41
N HIS A 188 -5.19 5.80 20.39
CA HIS A 188 -4.24 6.21 19.35
C HIS A 188 -4.61 5.60 18.00
N VAL A 189 -4.66 6.41 16.94
CA VAL A 189 -5.12 5.99 15.58
C VAL A 189 -4.35 4.78 15.02
N ILE A 190 -3.05 4.64 15.34
CA ILE A 190 -2.23 3.47 14.95
C ILE A 190 -2.80 2.15 15.51
N LEU A 191 -3.58 2.18 16.59
CA LEU A 191 -4.18 1.00 17.20
C LEU A 191 -5.56 0.63 16.62
N ASN A 192 -6.11 1.43 15.70
CA ASN A 192 -7.36 1.10 15.02
C ASN A 192 -7.29 -0.32 14.40
N GLY A 193 -8.26 -1.17 14.73
CA GLY A 193 -8.32 -2.55 14.24
C GLY A 193 -7.18 -3.49 14.69
N VAL A 194 -6.29 -3.06 15.60
CA VAL A 194 -5.18 -3.88 16.11
C VAL A 194 -5.64 -4.65 17.35
N SER A 195 -5.62 -5.98 17.28
CA SER A 195 -5.91 -6.86 18.41
C SER A 195 -4.62 -7.40 19.02
N PRO A 196 -4.59 -7.77 20.33
CA PRO A 196 -3.45 -8.48 20.92
C PRO A 196 -3.07 -9.74 20.15
N PHE A 197 -1.78 -10.05 20.04
CA PHE A 197 -1.25 -11.17 19.27
C PHE A 197 -0.03 -11.80 19.93
N ARG A 198 0.44 -12.93 19.40
CA ARG A 198 1.69 -13.56 19.84
C ARG A 198 2.73 -13.46 18.73
N ALA A 199 3.82 -12.76 18.99
CA ALA A 199 4.93 -12.58 18.06
C ALA A 199 5.98 -13.69 18.26
N TYR A 200 6.63 -14.07 17.17
CA TYR A 200 7.84 -14.89 17.13
C TYR A 200 9.10 -14.11 17.52
N SER A 201 9.08 -12.78 17.45
CA SER A 201 10.18 -11.95 17.98
C SER A 201 10.53 -12.28 19.42
N TRP A 202 11.82 -12.40 19.71
CA TRP A 202 12.34 -12.38 21.07
C TRP A 202 12.13 -10.99 21.67
N LEU A 203 11.60 -10.94 22.89
CA LEU A 203 11.41 -9.67 23.60
C LEU A 203 12.76 -9.01 23.86
N TYR A 204 12.90 -7.75 23.43
CA TYR A 204 14.01 -6.90 23.82
C TYR A 204 13.79 -6.33 25.23
N HIS A 205 14.89 -6.18 25.96
CA HIS A 205 14.90 -5.29 27.12
C HIS A 205 15.03 -3.85 26.61
N VAL A 206 14.09 -3.00 27.01
CA VAL A 206 13.98 -1.62 26.55
C VAL A 206 13.93 -0.65 27.73
N GLU A 207 13.25 -1.03 28.81
CA GLU A 207 13.15 -0.26 30.06
C GLU A 207 13.30 -1.15 31.30
N GLY A 208 13.85 -0.58 32.37
CA GLY A 208 14.11 -1.26 33.64
C GLY A 208 15.61 -1.46 33.89
N GLY A 209 15.99 -1.75 35.13
CA GLY A 209 17.41 -1.91 35.49
C GLY A 209 18.27 -0.65 35.34
N GLY A 210 17.63 0.53 35.19
CA GLY A 210 18.28 1.82 34.91
C GLY A 210 18.12 2.31 33.47
N ASP A 211 17.68 1.44 32.55
CA ASP A 211 17.49 1.79 31.14
C ASP A 211 16.13 2.46 30.92
N THR A 212 16.12 3.48 30.05
CA THR A 212 14.94 4.28 29.68
C THR A 212 14.96 4.61 28.19
N VAL A 213 13.76 4.75 27.60
CA VAL A 213 13.60 5.24 26.22
C VAL A 213 13.84 6.75 26.18
N ALA A 214 14.63 7.20 25.20
CA ALA A 214 15.00 8.60 25.03
C ALA A 214 13.86 9.48 24.48
N GLY A 215 13.84 10.73 24.92
CA GLY A 215 12.84 11.73 24.50
C GLY A 215 11.54 11.62 25.31
N ASP A 216 10.41 11.82 24.65
CA ASP A 216 9.07 11.73 25.23
C ASP A 216 8.27 10.64 24.46
N PRO A 217 8.45 9.36 24.81
CA PRO A 217 7.84 8.26 24.09
C PRO A 217 6.36 8.08 24.48
N ASN A 218 5.50 7.97 23.47
CA ASN A 218 4.14 7.45 23.63
C ASN A 218 4.13 5.96 23.33
N PHE A 219 4.07 5.13 24.37
CA PHE A 219 4.07 3.67 24.26
C PHE A 219 2.75 3.15 23.69
N LEU A 220 2.81 2.37 22.62
CA LEU A 220 1.62 1.88 21.93
C LEU A 220 1.35 0.40 22.22
N LEU A 221 2.40 -0.41 22.27
CA LEU A 221 2.32 -1.85 22.52
C LEU A 221 3.33 -2.26 23.60
N ARG A 222 2.91 -3.22 24.43
CA ARG A 222 3.78 -3.93 25.38
C ARG A 222 3.86 -5.42 25.02
N GLY A 223 4.97 -6.03 25.42
CA GLY A 223 5.23 -7.44 25.21
C GLY A 223 5.67 -8.13 26.50
N THR A 224 5.17 -9.33 26.76
CA THR A 224 5.67 -10.22 27.82
C THR A 224 6.37 -11.43 27.21
N SER A 225 7.59 -11.72 27.64
CA SER A 225 8.34 -12.86 27.12
C SER A 225 7.71 -14.17 27.57
N LEU A 226 7.49 -15.09 26.63
CA LEU A 226 6.96 -16.44 26.89
C LEU A 226 8.06 -17.43 27.27
N ARG A 227 9.30 -17.15 26.85
CA ARG A 227 10.51 -17.88 27.22
C ARG A 227 11.60 -16.86 27.56
N SER A 228 12.29 -17.02 28.69
CA SER A 228 13.30 -16.04 29.10
C SER A 228 14.51 -16.66 29.80
N ASN A 229 15.69 -16.41 29.23
CA ASN A 229 16.99 -16.71 29.84
C ASN A 229 17.21 -15.88 31.11
N HIS A 230 16.82 -14.59 31.11
CA HIS A 230 16.89 -13.74 32.31
C HIS A 230 16.01 -14.28 33.46
N ALA A 231 14.81 -14.79 33.14
CA ALA A 231 13.99 -15.47 34.14
C ALA A 231 14.65 -16.74 34.68
N ALA A 232 15.23 -17.56 33.79
CA ALA A 232 15.95 -18.77 34.18
C ALA A 232 17.19 -18.47 35.05
N ASN A 233 17.82 -17.33 34.83
CA ASN A 233 19.00 -16.87 35.59
C ASN A 233 18.65 -16.12 36.88
N GLY A 234 17.38 -15.76 37.11
CA GLY A 234 16.95 -15.01 38.28
C GLY A 234 17.19 -13.49 38.19
N ASP A 235 17.39 -12.95 36.99
CA ASP A 235 17.79 -11.55 36.76
C ASP A 235 16.60 -10.60 36.47
N LEU A 236 15.37 -10.96 36.86
CA LEU A 236 14.15 -10.20 36.51
C LEU A 236 14.04 -8.83 37.19
N ASP A 237 14.76 -8.61 38.30
CA ASP A 237 14.85 -7.28 38.92
C ASP A 237 15.56 -6.28 38.01
N LYS A 238 16.50 -6.76 37.20
CA LYS A 238 17.24 -5.95 36.22
C LYS A 238 16.58 -5.97 34.85
N TYR A 239 16.07 -7.12 34.42
CA TYR A 239 15.47 -7.33 33.10
C TYR A 239 14.02 -7.83 33.23
N PRO A 240 13.04 -6.92 33.46
CA PRO A 240 11.65 -7.29 33.68
C PRO A 240 11.06 -8.09 32.51
N LEU A 241 10.19 -9.05 32.81
CA LEU A 241 9.60 -9.94 31.79
C LEU A 241 8.65 -9.23 30.81
N THR A 242 8.23 -8.01 31.15
CA THR A 242 7.33 -7.18 30.33
C THR A 242 8.02 -5.87 29.99
N ASN A 243 8.08 -5.54 28.70
CA ASN A 243 8.74 -4.35 28.17
C ASN A 243 7.86 -3.68 27.08
N PRO A 244 8.01 -2.37 26.84
CA PRO A 244 7.44 -1.76 25.64
C PRO A 244 8.05 -2.37 24.38
N VAL A 245 7.22 -2.64 23.38
CA VAL A 245 7.63 -3.21 22.08
C VAL A 245 7.33 -2.30 20.90
N ALA A 246 6.58 -1.22 21.11
CA ALA A 246 6.43 -0.17 20.13
C ALA A 246 6.06 1.17 20.77
N TRP A 247 6.56 2.26 20.20
CA TRP A 247 6.31 3.62 20.66
C TRP A 247 6.40 4.61 19.51
N THR A 248 5.83 5.80 19.74
CA THR A 248 6.07 6.98 18.91
C THR A 248 6.83 8.04 19.70
N LYS A 249 7.60 8.88 19.02
CA LYS A 249 8.27 10.05 19.59
C LYS A 249 8.51 11.08 18.49
N THR A 250 9.30 12.12 18.79
CA THR A 250 9.84 13.02 17.78
C THR A 250 11.36 13.10 17.85
N HIS A 251 11.97 13.55 16.75
CA HIS A 251 13.39 13.92 16.68
C HIS A 251 13.52 15.39 16.24
N ASN A 252 14.64 16.05 16.56
CA ASN A 252 14.82 17.50 16.37
C ASN A 252 16.07 17.84 15.55
N TRP A 253 16.44 17.02 14.57
CA TRP A 253 17.60 17.30 13.72
C TRP A 253 17.37 18.47 12.75
N GLY A 254 16.14 18.68 12.30
CA GLY A 254 15.76 19.84 11.48
C GLY A 254 15.16 20.99 12.31
N GLU A 255 14.67 22.03 11.62
CA GLU A 255 14.05 23.21 12.26
C GLU A 255 12.78 22.89 13.05
N LYS A 256 12.08 21.80 12.70
CA LYS A 256 10.83 21.37 13.33
C LYS A 256 10.95 19.93 13.83
N PRO A 257 10.26 19.58 14.94
CA PRO A 257 10.18 18.20 15.39
C PRO A 257 9.56 17.30 14.31
N ALA A 258 10.20 16.16 14.04
CA ALA A 258 9.77 15.18 13.05
C ALA A 258 9.29 13.89 13.72
N ARG A 259 8.23 13.27 13.18
CA ARG A 259 7.61 12.08 13.75
C ARG A 259 8.55 10.86 13.67
N VAL A 260 8.60 10.09 14.74
CA VAL A 260 9.30 8.80 14.78
C VAL A 260 8.36 7.72 15.28
N PHE A 261 8.27 6.61 14.56
CA PHE A 261 7.59 5.39 15.00
C PHE A 261 8.62 4.27 15.11
N THR A 262 8.66 3.58 16.26
CA THR A 262 9.63 2.50 16.50
C THR A 262 8.92 1.26 17.00
N THR A 263 9.33 0.08 16.54
CA THR A 263 8.96 -1.20 17.15
C THR A 263 10.15 -2.14 17.24
N THR A 264 10.24 -2.91 18.34
CA THR A 264 11.24 -3.97 18.53
C THR A 264 10.75 -5.34 18.04
N LEU A 265 9.56 -5.39 17.44
CA LEU A 265 9.04 -6.52 16.69
C LEU A 265 9.58 -6.47 15.25
N GLY A 266 9.66 -7.63 14.61
CA GLY A 266 10.19 -7.73 13.25
C GLY A 266 10.74 -9.09 12.87
N HIS A 267 10.48 -10.15 13.65
CA HIS A 267 10.79 -11.50 13.20
C HIS A 267 10.02 -11.78 11.90
N PRO A 268 10.59 -12.51 10.92
CA PRO A 268 9.95 -12.72 9.62
C PRO A 268 8.53 -13.28 9.75
N TYR A 269 8.32 -14.18 10.72
CA TYR A 269 7.01 -14.78 10.99
C TYR A 269 6.02 -13.86 11.72
N ASP A 270 6.47 -12.76 12.34
CA ASP A 270 5.54 -11.75 12.88
C ASP A 270 4.71 -11.15 11.75
N PHE A 271 5.29 -10.95 10.57
CA PHE A 271 4.59 -10.41 9.40
C PHE A 271 3.63 -11.42 8.73
N ARG A 272 3.58 -12.68 9.19
CA ARG A 272 2.47 -13.60 8.84
C ARG A 272 1.18 -13.26 9.60
N ILE A 273 1.29 -12.46 10.67
CA ILE A 273 0.18 -12.10 11.55
C ILE A 273 -0.46 -10.81 11.02
N PRO A 274 -1.75 -10.81 10.64
CA PRO A 274 -2.42 -9.61 10.13
C PRO A 274 -2.36 -8.41 11.10
N ALA A 275 -2.46 -8.66 12.41
CA ALA A 275 -2.36 -7.61 13.43
C ALA A 275 -0.99 -6.90 13.42
N MET A 276 0.11 -7.62 13.18
CA MET A 276 1.44 -7.03 13.07
C MET A 276 1.57 -6.18 11.80
N ARG A 277 1.12 -6.72 10.64
CA ARG A 277 1.14 -5.97 9.38
C ARG A 277 0.30 -4.70 9.47
N ARG A 278 -0.89 -4.78 10.08
CA ARG A 278 -1.78 -3.64 10.31
C ARG A 278 -1.07 -2.57 11.11
N PHE A 279 -0.50 -2.96 12.26
CA PHE A 279 0.22 -2.05 13.14
C PHE A 279 1.41 -1.38 12.43
N ALA A 280 2.18 -2.15 11.65
CA ALA A 280 3.31 -1.63 10.87
C ALA A 280 2.87 -0.62 9.80
N LEU A 281 1.89 -0.95 8.96
CA LEU A 281 1.37 -0.07 7.92
C LEU A 281 0.76 1.22 8.50
N GLN A 282 0.01 1.10 9.60
CA GLN A 282 -0.58 2.25 10.28
C GLN A 282 0.48 3.14 10.94
N GLY A 283 1.57 2.56 11.46
CA GLY A 283 2.73 3.32 11.95
C GLY A 283 3.41 4.10 10.83
N ILE A 284 3.53 3.53 9.64
CA ILE A 284 4.06 4.19 8.44
C ILE A 284 3.14 5.34 8.00
N LEU A 285 1.84 5.08 7.87
CA LEU A 285 0.84 6.11 7.51
C LEU A 285 0.86 7.28 8.50
N TRP A 286 0.88 6.99 9.80
CA TRP A 286 0.98 8.01 10.82
C TRP A 286 2.30 8.79 10.74
N ALA A 287 3.43 8.13 10.49
CA ALA A 287 4.72 8.82 10.42
C ALA A 287 4.76 9.86 9.28
N VAL A 288 4.17 9.55 8.12
CA VAL A 288 4.10 10.46 6.96
C VAL A 288 2.89 11.41 7.00
N GLY A 289 2.14 11.47 8.11
CA GLY A 289 1.03 12.40 8.27
C GLY A 289 -0.24 12.02 7.49
N ARG A 290 -0.41 10.74 7.19
CA ARG A 290 -1.55 10.16 6.47
C ARG A 290 -2.47 9.35 7.38
N GLU A 291 -2.63 9.77 8.63
CA GLU A 291 -3.62 9.18 9.55
C GLU A 291 -5.07 9.27 9.04
N ASP A 292 -5.36 10.14 8.06
CA ASP A 292 -6.64 10.22 7.34
C ASP A 292 -6.99 8.92 6.59
N LEU A 293 -5.98 8.14 6.21
CA LEU A 293 -6.13 6.87 5.50
C LEU A 293 -6.32 5.66 6.41
N ILE A 294 -6.33 5.84 7.74
CA ILE A 294 -6.46 4.74 8.71
C ILE A 294 -7.94 4.63 9.13
N PRO A 295 -8.70 3.65 8.61
CA PRO A 295 -10.10 3.46 9.00
C PRO A 295 -10.19 2.90 10.44
N VAL A 296 -11.38 2.96 11.04
CA VAL A 296 -11.61 2.53 12.43
C VAL A 296 -11.38 1.03 12.61
N GLU A 297 -11.73 0.24 11.60
CA GLU A 297 -11.48 -1.20 11.50
C GLU A 297 -10.02 -1.55 11.17
N GLY A 298 -9.21 -0.53 10.87
CA GLY A 298 -7.82 -0.64 10.47
C GLY A 298 -7.60 -1.01 9.00
N VAL A 299 -6.39 -0.79 8.51
CA VAL A 299 -6.06 -0.93 7.08
C VAL A 299 -6.11 -2.39 6.60
N ASN A 300 -6.27 -2.56 5.29
CA ASN A 300 -6.05 -3.83 4.62
C ASN A 300 -4.60 -4.30 4.82
N THR A 301 -4.42 -5.59 5.03
CA THR A 301 -3.11 -6.20 5.31
C THR A 301 -2.81 -7.42 4.47
N ASP A 302 -3.68 -7.74 3.51
CA ASP A 302 -3.45 -8.88 2.65
C ASP A 302 -2.21 -8.60 1.79
N PRO A 303 -1.18 -9.45 1.83
CA PRO A 303 -0.02 -9.31 0.96
C PRO A 303 -0.42 -9.26 -0.51
N VAL A 304 0.38 -8.60 -1.34
CA VAL A 304 0.18 -8.60 -2.79
C VAL A 304 0.49 -9.99 -3.36
N GLU A 305 1.49 -10.66 -2.80
CA GLU A 305 1.91 -12.02 -3.14
C GLU A 305 2.02 -12.88 -1.88
N ASP A 306 2.03 -14.20 -2.04
CA ASP A 306 2.17 -15.14 -0.94
C ASP A 306 3.43 -14.87 -0.11
N TYR A 307 3.25 -14.39 1.12
CA TYR A 307 4.35 -14.08 2.02
C TYR A 307 4.84 -15.35 2.75
N ALA A 308 5.80 -16.04 2.13
CA ALA A 308 6.46 -17.23 2.65
C ALA A 308 7.95 -16.96 2.97
N PRO A 309 8.26 -16.23 4.07
CA PRO A 309 9.63 -15.89 4.41
C PRO A 309 10.38 -17.09 4.97
N ASN A 310 11.71 -17.05 4.86
CA ASN A 310 12.57 -17.94 5.64
C ASN A 310 12.47 -17.62 7.14
N ASN A 311 12.88 -18.57 7.98
CA ASN A 311 13.00 -18.31 9.41
C ASN A 311 14.13 -17.31 9.70
N SER A 312 14.14 -16.72 10.91
CA SER A 312 15.28 -15.95 11.36
C SER A 312 16.55 -16.80 11.43
N GLY A 313 17.70 -16.16 11.19
CA GLY A 313 19.01 -16.78 11.30
C GLY A 313 20.07 -16.07 10.46
N PHE A 314 21.33 -16.32 10.85
CA PHE A 314 22.52 -15.71 10.27
C PHE A 314 23.10 -16.51 9.11
N GLY A 315 23.95 -15.85 8.31
CA GLY A 315 24.80 -16.51 7.33
C GLY A 315 24.02 -16.98 6.12
N ASP A 316 23.83 -18.29 6.00
CA ASP A 316 23.26 -18.96 4.82
C ASP A 316 21.72 -19.14 4.89
N LYS A 317 21.05 -18.48 5.83
CA LYS A 317 19.60 -18.63 6.07
C LYS A 317 18.72 -17.71 5.21
N TYR A 318 19.29 -16.68 4.58
CA TYR A 318 18.58 -15.88 3.57
C TYR A 318 18.44 -16.68 2.26
N LYS A 319 17.68 -16.17 1.29
CA LYS A 319 17.52 -16.80 -0.04
C LYS A 319 18.64 -16.27 -0.97
N PRO A 320 19.70 -17.04 -1.27
CA PRO A 320 20.79 -16.57 -2.12
C PRO A 320 20.41 -16.58 -3.61
N GLY A 321 21.15 -15.83 -4.41
CA GLY A 321 21.01 -15.84 -5.88
C GLY A 321 19.82 -15.04 -6.41
N HIS A 322 19.23 -14.20 -5.57
CA HIS A 322 18.15 -13.29 -5.93
C HIS A 322 18.67 -11.86 -6.11
N HIS A 323 18.12 -11.16 -7.09
CA HIS A 323 18.31 -9.71 -7.23
C HIS A 323 17.20 -8.95 -6.47
N PRO A 324 17.42 -7.65 -6.14
CA PRO A 324 16.38 -6.78 -5.58
C PRO A 324 15.03 -6.88 -6.30
N GLU A 325 15.03 -6.90 -7.63
CA GLU A 325 13.84 -7.01 -8.47
C GLU A 325 13.06 -8.32 -8.32
N ASP A 326 13.64 -9.37 -7.74
CA ASP A 326 12.90 -10.61 -7.47
C ASP A 326 11.95 -10.47 -6.26
N PHE A 327 12.29 -9.61 -5.31
CA PHE A 327 11.50 -9.38 -4.08
C PHE A 327 10.63 -8.14 -4.18
N PHE A 328 11.19 -7.12 -4.80
CA PHE A 328 10.53 -5.88 -5.07
C PHE A 328 10.86 -5.52 -6.49
N PRO A 329 10.19 -6.15 -7.48
CA PRO A 329 10.36 -5.77 -8.86
C PRO A 329 10.27 -4.26 -8.90
N GLY A 330 11.30 -3.66 -9.48
CA GLY A 330 11.35 -2.22 -9.64
C GLY A 330 9.99 -1.82 -10.19
N HIS A 331 9.36 -0.84 -9.55
CA HIS A 331 8.36 -0.11 -10.29
C HIS A 331 9.16 0.72 -11.30
N GLU A 332 9.51 0.10 -12.42
CA GLU A 332 9.04 0.73 -13.61
C GLU A 332 7.52 0.75 -13.52
N VAL A 333 6.93 1.66 -14.23
CA VAL A 333 5.60 1.46 -14.77
C VAL A 333 5.67 0.15 -15.65
N GLY A 334 5.75 -1.09 -15.07
CA GLY A 334 5.39 -2.39 -15.66
C GLY A 334 6.27 -3.68 -15.62
N GLU A 335 5.62 -4.85 -15.87
CA GLU A 335 6.18 -6.05 -16.58
C GLU A 335 6.50 -5.72 -18.06
N GLY A 336 7.03 -4.52 -18.31
CA GLY A 336 6.65 -3.75 -19.49
C GLY A 336 5.13 -3.50 -19.60
N ARG A 337 4.33 -3.91 -18.60
CA ARG A 337 2.91 -3.60 -18.45
C ARG A 337 2.73 -2.22 -17.83
N PRO A 338 2.41 -1.18 -18.59
CA PRO A 338 2.32 0.16 -18.01
C PRO A 338 1.42 0.15 -16.79
N TYR A 339 1.84 0.80 -15.70
CA TYR A 339 0.94 1.03 -14.58
C TYR A 339 -0.31 1.72 -15.10
N HIS A 340 -1.45 1.13 -14.78
CA HIS A 340 -2.74 1.75 -15.01
C HIS A 340 -3.33 2.08 -13.64
N PRO A 341 -3.85 3.31 -13.45
CA PRO A 341 -4.51 3.71 -12.23
C PRO A 341 -5.54 2.67 -11.76
N GLN A 342 -5.43 2.23 -10.51
CA GLN A 342 -6.39 1.30 -9.92
C GLN A 342 -7.55 2.06 -9.28
N PRO A 343 -8.78 1.52 -9.31
CA PRO A 343 -9.88 2.13 -8.58
C PRO A 343 -9.64 2.02 -7.07
N HIS A 344 -9.94 3.08 -6.34
CA HIS A 344 -9.94 3.02 -4.88
C HIS A 344 -11.12 2.16 -4.41
N ILE A 345 -10.90 1.30 -3.42
CA ILE A 345 -11.96 0.54 -2.79
C ILE A 345 -12.67 1.43 -1.79
N ILE A 346 -13.99 1.56 -1.92
CA ILE A 346 -14.81 2.40 -1.05
C ILE A 346 -15.96 1.60 -0.45
N ALA A 347 -16.53 2.12 0.63
CA ALA A 347 -17.72 1.56 1.24
C ALA A 347 -18.86 1.46 0.20
N PRO A 348 -19.69 0.41 0.24
CA PRO A 348 -20.76 0.22 -0.73
C PRO A 348 -21.76 1.39 -0.69
N VAL A 349 -21.87 2.13 -1.80
CA VAL A 349 -22.94 3.12 -1.94
C VAL A 349 -24.26 2.38 -2.15
N VAL A 350 -25.31 2.74 -1.41
CA VAL A 350 -26.64 2.08 -1.49
C VAL A 350 -27.62 2.89 -2.35
N GLU A 351 -27.48 4.22 -2.39
CA GLU A 351 -28.42 5.14 -3.05
C GLU A 351 -28.44 5.03 -4.58
N PRO A 352 -29.60 4.78 -5.22
CA PRO A 352 -29.69 4.64 -6.66
C PRO A 352 -29.41 5.97 -7.39
N THR A 353 -28.88 5.88 -8.61
CA THR A 353 -28.78 7.06 -9.49
C THR A 353 -30.18 7.47 -9.94
N ALA A 354 -30.57 8.71 -9.63
CA ALA A 354 -31.87 9.27 -10.02
C ALA A 354 -31.83 9.87 -11.43
N LEU A 355 -32.95 9.77 -12.15
CA LEU A 355 -33.18 10.44 -13.44
C LEU A 355 -34.26 11.52 -13.28
N PRO A 356 -34.16 12.67 -13.97
CA PRO A 356 -33.11 13.05 -14.93
C PRO A 356 -31.75 13.29 -14.26
N LEU A 357 -30.69 12.85 -14.93
CA LEU A 357 -29.32 12.95 -14.43
C LEU A 357 -28.73 14.31 -14.80
N ASP A 358 -28.38 15.12 -13.80
CA ASP A 358 -27.45 16.24 -14.00
C ASP A 358 -26.02 15.68 -13.97
N PRO A 359 -25.25 15.74 -15.06
CA PRO A 359 -23.91 15.19 -15.10
C PRO A 359 -22.95 15.93 -14.18
N GLY A 360 -23.18 17.19 -13.83
CA GLY A 360 -22.24 18.01 -13.08
C GLY A 360 -21.11 18.58 -13.93
N GLN A 361 -20.45 19.62 -13.42
CA GLN A 361 -19.37 20.33 -14.11
C GLN A 361 -18.11 19.46 -14.20
N GLY A 362 -17.53 19.37 -15.39
CA GLY A 362 -16.25 18.71 -15.66
C GLY A 362 -16.30 17.18 -15.64
N SER A 363 -17.48 16.59 -15.49
CA SER A 363 -17.61 15.15 -15.30
C SER A 363 -17.25 14.34 -16.54
N THR A 364 -16.66 13.17 -16.32
CA THR A 364 -16.43 12.17 -17.35
C THR A 364 -17.54 11.13 -17.38
N ILE A 365 -18.11 10.94 -18.57
CA ILE A 365 -19.10 9.90 -18.90
C ILE A 365 -18.39 8.78 -19.65
N ALA A 366 -18.32 7.59 -19.06
CA ALA A 366 -17.79 6.39 -19.68
C ALA A 366 -18.92 5.49 -20.19
N ILE A 367 -18.84 5.03 -21.44
CA ILE A 367 -19.78 4.08 -22.06
C ILE A 367 -19.14 2.70 -22.07
N VAL A 368 -19.81 1.70 -21.49
CA VAL A 368 -19.38 0.30 -21.50
C VAL A 368 -20.50 -0.60 -22.00
N GLY A 369 -20.17 -1.79 -22.53
CA GLY A 369 -21.16 -2.77 -22.98
C GLY A 369 -21.01 -3.16 -24.44
N SER A 370 -22.07 -3.73 -25.01
CA SER A 370 -22.04 -4.42 -26.29
C SER A 370 -22.25 -3.48 -27.50
N GLY A 371 -22.59 -4.05 -28.65
CA GLY A 371 -22.62 -3.40 -29.96
C GLY A 371 -23.41 -2.11 -30.04
N LEU A 372 -24.53 -1.93 -29.29
CA LEU A 372 -25.24 -0.64 -29.31
C LEU A 372 -24.36 0.50 -28.77
N GLY A 373 -23.63 0.26 -27.68
CA GLY A 373 -22.70 1.24 -27.11
C GLY A 373 -21.52 1.49 -28.07
N GLU A 374 -20.96 0.44 -28.66
CA GLU A 374 -19.86 0.55 -29.65
C GLU A 374 -20.31 1.37 -30.86
N ARG A 375 -21.55 1.20 -31.34
CA ARG A 375 -22.05 1.90 -32.53
C ARG A 375 -22.08 3.42 -32.38
N LEU A 376 -22.17 3.93 -31.15
CA LEU A 376 -22.06 5.36 -30.84
C LEU A 376 -20.66 5.93 -31.14
N GLN A 377 -19.64 5.09 -31.35
CA GLN A 377 -18.31 5.55 -31.79
C GLN A 377 -18.28 5.96 -33.26
N TYR A 378 -19.12 5.33 -34.10
CA TYR A 378 -19.16 5.61 -35.53
C TYR A 378 -20.12 6.77 -35.88
N HIS A 379 -21.00 7.12 -34.95
CA HIS A 379 -21.99 8.19 -35.11
C HIS A 379 -21.97 9.07 -33.86
N SER A 380 -21.32 10.23 -33.96
CA SER A 380 -21.11 11.16 -32.83
C SER A 380 -22.37 11.93 -32.39
N ASP A 381 -23.56 11.51 -32.82
CA ASP A 381 -24.84 12.19 -32.52
C ASP A 381 -25.11 12.24 -31.01
N PHE A 382 -24.78 11.18 -30.28
CA PHE A 382 -24.96 11.13 -28.83
C PHE A 382 -24.05 12.12 -28.09
N GLU A 383 -22.75 12.14 -28.45
CA GLU A 383 -21.80 13.08 -27.87
C GLU A 383 -22.20 14.52 -28.21
N GLY A 384 -22.55 14.79 -29.47
CA GLY A 384 -23.05 16.09 -29.91
C GLY A 384 -24.31 16.54 -29.16
N ALA A 385 -25.26 15.63 -28.96
CA ALA A 385 -26.49 15.92 -28.21
C ALA A 385 -26.22 16.22 -26.74
N ILE A 386 -25.29 15.50 -26.09
CA ILE A 386 -24.88 15.77 -24.71
C ILE A 386 -24.22 17.14 -24.60
N GLN A 387 -23.27 17.46 -25.49
CA GLN A 387 -22.60 18.76 -25.47
C GLN A 387 -23.60 19.90 -25.74
N ALA A 388 -24.59 19.69 -26.62
CA ALA A 388 -25.64 20.66 -26.88
C ALA A 388 -26.61 20.84 -25.70
N ALA A 389 -26.91 19.76 -24.98
CA ALA A 389 -27.77 19.79 -23.79
C ALA A 389 -27.08 20.43 -22.58
N PHE A 390 -25.76 20.29 -22.47
CA PHE A 390 -24.95 20.79 -21.35
C PHE A 390 -23.76 21.65 -21.83
N PRO A 391 -24.02 22.79 -22.52
CA PRO A 391 -22.99 23.52 -23.27
C PRO A 391 -21.90 24.16 -22.41
N THR A 392 -22.16 24.36 -21.12
CA THR A 392 -21.19 24.95 -20.17
C THR A 392 -20.54 23.92 -19.26
N ALA A 393 -21.02 22.67 -19.26
CA ALA A 393 -20.63 21.67 -18.27
C ALA A 393 -19.24 21.06 -18.52
N GLN A 394 -18.60 21.32 -19.67
CA GLN A 394 -17.27 20.80 -20.01
C GLN A 394 -17.16 19.27 -19.86
N LEU A 395 -18.18 18.56 -20.32
CA LEU A 395 -18.26 17.12 -20.19
C LEU A 395 -17.24 16.42 -21.07
N ARG A 396 -16.70 15.30 -20.59
CA ARG A 396 -15.86 14.39 -21.36
C ARG A 396 -16.61 13.10 -21.60
N VAL A 397 -16.70 12.65 -22.85
CA VAL A 397 -17.32 11.36 -23.20
C VAL A 397 -16.23 10.40 -23.64
N ARG A 398 -16.20 9.20 -23.06
CA ARG A 398 -15.27 8.13 -23.41
C ARG A 398 -16.03 6.85 -23.69
N ASN A 399 -15.90 6.34 -24.90
CA ASN A 399 -16.56 5.11 -25.30
C ASN A 399 -15.60 3.94 -25.22
N LEU A 400 -15.91 3.00 -24.33
CA LEU A 400 -15.15 1.79 -24.03
C LEU A 400 -15.93 0.52 -24.38
N ALA A 401 -17.08 0.66 -25.07
CA ALA A 401 -17.92 -0.46 -25.46
C ALA A 401 -17.32 -1.21 -26.65
N SER A 402 -17.54 -2.52 -26.70
CA SER A 402 -17.08 -3.42 -27.74
C SER A 402 -18.13 -4.49 -28.01
N SER A 403 -18.39 -4.81 -29.28
CA SER A 403 -19.31 -5.89 -29.65
C SER A 403 -18.93 -7.21 -28.96
N GLY A 404 -19.92 -7.88 -28.39
CA GLY A 404 -19.73 -9.14 -27.68
C GLY A 404 -19.49 -8.99 -26.18
N ASP A 405 -19.14 -7.79 -25.69
CA ASP A 405 -19.00 -7.55 -24.25
C ASP A 405 -20.33 -7.79 -23.51
N THR A 406 -20.22 -8.40 -22.33
CA THR A 406 -21.29 -8.50 -21.33
C THR A 406 -20.90 -7.73 -20.07
N ALA A 407 -21.77 -7.77 -19.07
CA ALA A 407 -21.48 -7.16 -17.77
C ALA A 407 -20.21 -7.73 -17.12
N GLY A 408 -19.96 -9.04 -17.26
CA GLY A 408 -18.84 -9.78 -16.65
C GLY A 408 -17.76 -10.27 -17.62
N LEU A 409 -18.07 -10.53 -18.90
CA LEU A 409 -17.14 -11.06 -19.89
C LEU A 409 -16.80 -9.99 -20.94
N ARG A 410 -15.52 -9.62 -21.01
CA ARG A 410 -14.94 -8.63 -21.92
C ARG A 410 -13.57 -9.13 -22.43
N PRO A 411 -13.54 -10.10 -23.35
CA PRO A 411 -12.30 -10.70 -23.80
C PRO A 411 -11.49 -9.69 -24.61
N HIS A 412 -10.18 -9.64 -24.37
CA HIS A 412 -9.27 -8.85 -25.19
C HIS A 412 -7.96 -9.60 -25.36
N ALA A 413 -7.45 -9.65 -26.59
CA ALA A 413 -6.24 -10.42 -26.92
C ALA A 413 -4.99 -9.88 -26.21
N GLY A 414 -4.98 -8.58 -25.87
CA GLY A 414 -3.86 -7.90 -25.22
C GLY A 414 -3.80 -8.00 -23.70
N ARG A 415 -4.52 -8.92 -23.04
CA ARG A 415 -4.47 -9.10 -21.57
C ARG A 415 -4.81 -10.53 -21.18
N ALA A 416 -4.25 -11.00 -20.07
CA ALA A 416 -4.32 -12.39 -19.63
C ALA A 416 -5.71 -12.85 -19.16
N GLU A 417 -6.57 -11.91 -18.75
CA GLU A 417 -7.93 -12.22 -18.29
C GLU A 417 -9.00 -11.52 -19.12
N ALA A 418 -10.12 -12.21 -19.32
CA ALA A 418 -11.27 -11.70 -20.05
C ALA A 418 -12.31 -11.03 -19.14
N TRP A 419 -12.07 -10.95 -17.83
CA TRP A 419 -13.11 -10.65 -16.85
C TRP A 419 -13.20 -9.15 -16.55
N ALA A 420 -14.43 -8.65 -16.41
CA ALA A 420 -14.68 -7.26 -16.09
C ALA A 420 -14.51 -6.93 -14.61
N PHE A 421 -14.61 -7.93 -13.75
CA PHE A 421 -14.44 -7.83 -12.31
C PHE A 421 -14.12 -9.21 -11.71
N PRO A 422 -13.51 -9.28 -10.52
CA PRO A 422 -13.22 -10.57 -9.88
C PRO A 422 -14.49 -11.40 -9.63
N GLY A 423 -14.47 -12.67 -10.01
CA GLY A 423 -15.60 -13.58 -9.82
C GLY A 423 -16.66 -13.51 -10.92
N ALA A 424 -16.37 -12.86 -12.06
CA ALA A 424 -17.26 -12.80 -13.21
C ALA A 424 -17.29 -14.11 -14.01
N GLU A 425 -16.24 -14.92 -13.93
CA GLU A 425 -16.09 -16.21 -14.62
C GLU A 425 -17.21 -17.20 -14.30
N LYS A 426 -17.79 -17.11 -13.10
CA LYS A 426 -18.92 -17.96 -12.68
C LYS A 426 -20.20 -17.79 -13.52
N PHE A 427 -20.33 -16.66 -14.21
CA PHE A 427 -21.47 -16.39 -15.09
C PHE A 427 -21.26 -16.91 -16.51
N HIS A 428 -20.03 -17.33 -16.83
CA HIS A 428 -19.63 -17.82 -18.15
C HIS A 428 -18.81 -19.11 -18.04
N PRO A 429 -19.38 -20.19 -17.46
CA PRO A 429 -18.67 -21.47 -17.30
C PRO A 429 -18.25 -22.09 -18.64
N ASP A 430 -18.90 -21.69 -19.74
CA ASP A 430 -18.62 -22.15 -21.10
C ASP A 430 -17.45 -21.38 -21.76
N HIS A 431 -16.94 -20.31 -21.14
CA HIS A 431 -15.94 -19.39 -21.71
C HIS A 431 -14.71 -19.20 -20.80
N LEU A 432 -14.29 -20.28 -20.13
CA LEU A 432 -13.13 -20.27 -19.24
C LEU A 432 -11.78 -20.29 -19.97
N ALA A 433 -11.77 -20.65 -21.27
CA ALA A 433 -10.55 -20.64 -22.07
C ALA A 433 -10.32 -19.26 -22.68
N HIS A 434 -9.39 -18.49 -22.11
CA HIS A 434 -8.87 -17.25 -22.68
C HIS A 434 -7.34 -17.36 -22.85
N ARG A 435 -6.80 -16.88 -23.97
CA ARG A 435 -5.37 -17.00 -24.33
C ARG A 435 -4.78 -15.64 -24.72
N GLY A 436 -5.33 -14.58 -24.16
CA GLY A 436 -4.78 -13.24 -24.38
C GLY A 436 -3.44 -13.09 -23.67
N GLU A 437 -2.55 -12.33 -24.26
CA GLU A 437 -1.23 -11.99 -23.73
C GLU A 437 -0.98 -10.50 -23.96
N GLY A 438 -0.39 -9.82 -22.98
CA GLY A 438 -0.03 -8.40 -23.09
C GLY A 438 -0.56 -7.54 -21.95
N HIS A 439 -0.49 -6.23 -22.18
CA HIS A 439 -0.52 -5.20 -21.14
C HIS A 439 -1.71 -4.24 -21.21
N TYR A 440 -2.70 -4.59 -22.03
CA TYR A 440 -3.89 -3.77 -22.21
C TYR A 440 -4.60 -3.55 -20.86
N PRO A 441 -5.08 -2.32 -20.57
CA PRO A 441 -5.73 -2.07 -19.30
C PRO A 441 -6.98 -2.96 -19.15
N TYR A 442 -7.22 -3.41 -17.92
CA TYR A 442 -8.43 -4.10 -17.50
C TYR A 442 -9.62 -3.13 -17.43
N PRO A 443 -10.86 -3.64 -17.37
CA PRO A 443 -12.02 -2.76 -17.41
C PRO A 443 -12.09 -1.72 -16.29
N ASP A 444 -11.69 -2.06 -15.06
CA ASP A 444 -11.60 -1.09 -13.96
C ASP A 444 -10.49 -0.05 -14.16
N GLU A 445 -9.33 -0.50 -14.65
CA GLU A 445 -8.22 0.38 -14.97
C GLU A 445 -8.59 1.38 -16.08
N TRP A 446 -9.31 0.94 -17.11
CA TRP A 446 -9.84 1.86 -18.14
C TRP A 446 -10.78 2.90 -17.56
N LEU A 447 -11.61 2.54 -16.58
CA LEU A 447 -12.51 3.48 -15.90
C LEU A 447 -11.73 4.49 -15.03
N SER A 448 -10.64 4.06 -14.38
CA SER A 448 -9.74 4.95 -13.64
C SER A 448 -8.93 5.87 -14.56
N ILE A 449 -8.40 5.36 -15.68
CA ILE A 449 -7.66 6.13 -16.69
C ILE A 449 -8.49 7.30 -17.22
N VAL A 450 -9.79 7.09 -17.44
CA VAL A 450 -10.69 8.14 -17.91
C VAL A 450 -11.29 8.97 -16.78
N SER A 451 -11.02 8.61 -15.52
CA SER A 451 -11.59 9.24 -14.33
C SER A 451 -13.12 9.25 -14.39
N ALA A 452 -13.74 8.08 -14.55
CA ALA A 452 -15.17 7.96 -14.78
C ALA A 452 -16.01 8.38 -13.55
N ASP A 453 -16.81 9.44 -13.71
CA ASP A 453 -17.80 9.88 -12.70
C ASP A 453 -19.19 9.25 -12.95
N ILE A 454 -19.47 8.96 -14.22
CA ILE A 454 -20.73 8.38 -14.69
C ILE A 454 -20.40 7.21 -15.62
N VAL A 455 -21.03 6.05 -15.38
CA VAL A 455 -20.87 4.86 -16.23
C VAL A 455 -22.21 4.50 -16.85
N LEU A 456 -22.29 4.55 -18.18
CA LEU A 456 -23.44 4.11 -18.96
C LEU A 456 -23.22 2.66 -19.41
N GLY A 457 -24.02 1.72 -18.89
CA GLY A 457 -23.93 0.29 -19.19
C GLY A 457 -24.93 -0.17 -20.25
N PHE A 458 -24.44 -0.58 -21.41
CA PHE A 458 -25.21 -1.08 -22.56
C PHE A 458 -25.14 -2.61 -22.63
N PHE A 459 -25.79 -3.29 -21.69
CA PHE A 459 -25.80 -4.75 -21.55
C PHE A 459 -27.15 -5.36 -21.93
N GLY A 460 -27.16 -6.65 -22.28
CA GLY A 460 -28.37 -7.44 -22.52
C GLY A 460 -28.55 -7.93 -23.95
N TYR A 461 -27.86 -7.35 -24.95
CA TYR A 461 -27.97 -7.80 -26.34
C TYR A 461 -27.22 -9.12 -26.56
N SER A 462 -25.93 -9.18 -26.20
CA SER A 462 -25.11 -10.40 -26.28
C SER A 462 -25.74 -11.52 -25.44
N GLU A 463 -26.26 -11.19 -24.27
CA GLU A 463 -26.86 -12.11 -23.32
C GLU A 463 -28.22 -12.63 -23.80
N SER A 464 -28.93 -11.90 -24.66
CA SER A 464 -30.24 -12.31 -25.20
C SER A 464 -30.19 -13.56 -26.06
N PHE A 465 -29.04 -13.89 -26.66
CA PHE A 465 -28.86 -15.10 -27.47
C PHE A 465 -28.97 -16.40 -26.66
N ALA A 466 -28.83 -16.34 -25.34
CA ALA A 466 -29.12 -17.46 -24.45
C ALA A 466 -30.62 -17.74 -24.28
N GLY A 467 -31.49 -16.88 -24.84
CA GLY A 467 -32.93 -17.01 -24.79
C GLY A 467 -33.50 -16.96 -23.37
N PRO A 468 -34.76 -17.42 -23.18
CA PRO A 468 -35.42 -17.38 -21.87
C PRO A 468 -34.67 -18.10 -20.75
N ALA A 469 -33.87 -19.13 -21.07
CA ALA A 469 -33.06 -19.87 -20.09
C ALA A 469 -31.94 -19.01 -19.47
N GLY A 470 -31.40 -18.03 -20.22
CA GLY A 470 -30.30 -17.17 -19.77
C GLY A 470 -30.70 -16.02 -18.83
N ILE A 471 -32.01 -15.76 -18.65
CA ILE A 471 -32.51 -14.59 -17.91
C ILE A 471 -31.99 -14.54 -16.46
N ASN A 472 -31.94 -15.69 -15.78
CA ASN A 472 -31.49 -15.74 -14.39
C ASN A 472 -29.99 -15.45 -14.27
N ASN A 473 -29.19 -15.96 -15.21
CA ASN A 473 -27.76 -15.69 -15.25
C ASN A 473 -27.49 -14.21 -15.53
N PHE A 474 -28.15 -13.63 -16.54
CA PHE A 474 -28.03 -12.21 -16.87
C PHE A 474 -28.36 -11.31 -15.67
N LYS A 475 -29.46 -11.58 -14.96
CA LYS A 475 -29.82 -10.83 -13.74
C LYS A 475 -28.75 -10.94 -12.65
N ALA A 476 -28.13 -12.10 -12.49
CA ALA A 476 -27.11 -12.33 -11.48
C ALA A 476 -25.79 -11.63 -11.83
N GLU A 477 -25.37 -11.74 -13.09
CA GLU A 477 -24.18 -11.10 -13.65
C GLU A 477 -24.28 -9.58 -13.56
N LEU A 478 -25.39 -9.00 -14.04
CA LEU A 478 -25.62 -7.56 -14.02
C LEU A 478 -25.63 -7.00 -12.59
N ARG A 479 -26.24 -7.72 -11.64
CA ARG A 479 -26.20 -7.32 -10.22
C ARG A 479 -24.80 -7.38 -9.63
N ALA A 480 -24.00 -8.37 -10.02
CA ALA A 480 -22.63 -8.48 -9.54
C ALA A 480 -21.77 -7.34 -10.07
N TRP A 481 -21.92 -6.99 -11.36
CA TRP A 481 -21.25 -5.83 -11.95
C TRP A 481 -21.63 -4.53 -11.25
N ILE A 482 -22.94 -4.27 -11.04
CA ILE A 482 -23.40 -3.08 -10.31
C ILE A 482 -22.80 -3.02 -8.90
N ARG A 483 -22.80 -4.13 -8.15
CA ARG A 483 -22.23 -4.16 -6.79
C ARG A 483 -20.74 -3.85 -6.80
N HIS A 484 -19.99 -4.50 -7.69
CA HIS A 484 -18.55 -4.27 -7.84
C HIS A 484 -18.27 -2.81 -8.17
N THR A 485 -18.83 -2.28 -9.25
CA THR A 485 -18.59 -0.90 -9.70
C THR A 485 -18.99 0.15 -8.64
N ARG A 486 -19.99 -0.12 -7.81
CA ARG A 486 -20.41 0.78 -6.70
C ARG A 486 -19.52 0.73 -5.45
N THR A 487 -18.53 -0.16 -5.43
CA THR A 487 -17.47 -0.24 -4.41
C THR A 487 -16.13 0.27 -4.91
N ARG A 488 -16.12 0.88 -6.10
CA ARG A 488 -14.94 1.47 -6.75
C ARG A 488 -15.11 2.98 -6.86
N ALA A 489 -14.06 3.72 -6.57
CA ALA A 489 -13.94 5.12 -6.93
C ALA A 489 -12.86 5.27 -8.00
N TYR A 490 -13.27 5.69 -9.19
CA TYR A 490 -12.39 5.92 -10.34
C TYR A 490 -11.91 7.37 -10.41
N HIS A 491 -12.54 8.27 -9.65
CA HIS A 491 -12.22 9.69 -9.55
C HIS A 491 -12.79 10.28 -8.25
N GLY A 492 -12.01 11.13 -7.56
CA GLY A 492 -12.50 11.94 -6.43
C GLY A 492 -13.00 11.17 -5.19
N GLY A 493 -12.62 9.89 -5.03
CA GLY A 493 -12.99 9.08 -3.87
C GLY A 493 -14.48 8.69 -3.77
N MET A 494 -15.27 8.95 -4.82
CA MET A 494 -16.70 8.62 -4.86
C MET A 494 -17.01 7.52 -5.87
N ALA A 495 -18.04 6.71 -5.58
CA ALA A 495 -18.53 5.73 -6.55
C ALA A 495 -19.09 6.43 -7.79
N PRO A 496 -18.92 5.88 -9.00
CA PRO A 496 -19.56 6.44 -10.16
C PRO A 496 -21.08 6.27 -10.09
N ARG A 497 -21.79 7.20 -10.72
CA ARG A 497 -23.22 7.06 -10.97
C ARG A 497 -23.43 6.12 -12.15
N ILE A 498 -24.21 5.05 -11.94
CA ILE A 498 -24.45 4.03 -12.96
C ILE A 498 -25.81 4.27 -13.61
N VAL A 499 -25.83 4.33 -14.93
CA VAL A 499 -27.07 4.34 -15.73
C VAL A 499 -27.05 3.13 -16.65
N LEU A 500 -28.13 2.35 -16.63
CA LEU A 500 -28.27 1.20 -17.52
C LEU A 500 -29.11 1.58 -18.73
N VAL A 501 -28.61 1.26 -19.92
CA VAL A 501 -29.30 1.51 -21.19
C VAL A 501 -29.68 0.17 -21.78
N SER A 502 -30.98 -0.05 -21.97
CA SER A 502 -31.48 -1.28 -22.57
C SER A 502 -31.16 -1.34 -24.06
N PRO A 503 -30.89 -2.53 -24.63
CA PRO A 503 -30.81 -2.71 -26.07
C PRO A 503 -32.11 -2.33 -26.77
N ILE A 504 -32.02 -2.00 -28.06
CA ILE A 504 -33.20 -1.83 -28.92
C ILE A 504 -33.85 -3.17 -29.22
N ALA A 505 -35.18 -3.21 -29.28
CA ALA A 505 -35.91 -4.40 -29.71
C ALA A 505 -35.63 -4.67 -31.20
N PHE A 506 -35.68 -5.94 -31.60
CA PHE A 506 -35.62 -6.32 -33.01
C PHE A 506 -36.88 -5.83 -33.72
N GLU A 507 -36.69 -5.15 -34.86
CA GLU A 507 -37.76 -4.74 -35.78
C GLU A 507 -37.70 -5.67 -37.00
N ASP A 508 -38.76 -6.45 -37.22
CA ASP A 508 -38.88 -7.28 -38.43
C ASP A 508 -39.15 -6.39 -39.65
N ARG A 509 -38.12 -6.24 -40.49
CA ARG A 509 -38.18 -5.48 -41.75
C ARG A 509 -38.12 -6.38 -42.97
N SER A 510 -38.26 -7.69 -42.82
CA SER A 510 -38.16 -8.66 -43.92
C SER A 510 -39.21 -8.47 -45.02
N THR A 511 -40.31 -7.79 -44.69
CA THR A 511 -41.39 -7.47 -45.63
C THR A 511 -41.11 -6.22 -46.48
N THR A 512 -40.26 -5.30 -46.00
CA THR A 512 -39.93 -4.04 -46.70
C THR A 512 -38.52 -4.03 -47.27
N ASP A 513 -37.60 -4.76 -46.64
CA ASP A 513 -36.18 -4.82 -46.96
C ASP A 513 -35.74 -6.29 -47.12
N ALA A 514 -34.69 -6.56 -47.92
CA ALA A 514 -34.11 -7.89 -48.06
C ALA A 514 -33.24 -8.27 -46.84
N LEU A 515 -33.85 -8.33 -45.66
CA LEU A 515 -33.23 -8.62 -44.35
C LEU A 515 -33.89 -9.85 -43.68
N PRO A 516 -33.22 -10.53 -42.73
CA PRO A 516 -33.80 -11.63 -41.97
C PRO A 516 -35.02 -11.21 -41.14
N ASP A 517 -35.96 -12.14 -40.92
CA ASP A 517 -37.20 -11.95 -40.13
C ASP A 517 -37.00 -12.16 -38.61
N GLY A 518 -35.79 -12.50 -38.19
CA GLY A 518 -35.44 -12.71 -36.78
C GLY A 518 -36.02 -13.99 -36.17
N ILE A 519 -36.61 -14.87 -36.98
CA ILE A 519 -37.07 -16.20 -36.56
C ILE A 519 -35.93 -17.18 -36.82
N LYS A 520 -35.49 -17.89 -35.78
CA LYS A 520 -34.38 -18.84 -35.84
C LYS A 520 -34.83 -20.23 -36.27
#